data_AF-A0A3R9LHG2-F1
#
_entry.id   AF-A0A3R9LHG2-F1
#
_cell.length_a   1.000
_cell.length_b   1.000
_cell.length_c   1.000
_cell.angle_alpha   90.00
_cell.angle_beta   90.00
_cell.angle_gamma   90.00
#
_symmetry.space_group_name_H-M   'P 1'
#
loop_
_entity.id
_entity.type
_entity.pdbx_description
1 polymer ?
#
loop_
_entity_poly.entity_id
_entity_poly.type
_entity_poly.pdbx_seq_one_letter_code
_entity_poly.pdbx_strand_id
1 'polypeptide(L)'
;MSEELEIQVLAKSERFNEKKEALKAFSEEIPEQSDLPTVPQDDPMLGFIGMEYDVKGKDLNALTDAVQNRMIEQNKHIKKIIQEFNTIYETFQILDDEYIQSISKSLIAAKEANDKAMQGLKEIEAYQEGNKKLLNDVFKQNKDLIDVLKKHNDRLEDLETLENSFNNLKAQVNNTQNNFKNYLDEINNKSITEGNNLKLIVESLETKLEEKQKEIVFLRKGFYTLVVAVVLIVFFLLFKGM
;
A
#
# COMPACT_ATOMS: atom_id res chain seq x y z
N MET A 1 -8.88 -36.18 11.54
CA MET A 1 -9.80 -36.19 12.69
C MET A 1 -11.26 -36.37 12.27
N SER A 2 -11.66 -36.27 10.99
CA SER A 2 -13.09 -36.29 10.61
C SER A 2 -13.68 -37.67 10.27
N GLU A 3 -12.98 -38.54 9.52
CA GLU A 3 -13.57 -39.83 9.06
C GLU A 3 -13.95 -40.78 10.21
N GLU A 4 -13.08 -40.97 11.19
CA GLU A 4 -13.35 -41.88 12.30
C GLU A 4 -14.47 -41.38 13.22
N LEU A 5 -14.60 -40.05 13.34
CA LEU A 5 -15.69 -39.42 14.09
C LEU A 5 -17.02 -39.55 13.33
N GLU A 6 -17.00 -39.38 12.00
CA GLU A 6 -18.17 -39.53 11.13
C GLU A 6 -18.71 -40.98 11.14
N ILE A 7 -17.83 -41.97 11.03
CA ILE A 7 -18.21 -43.40 11.09
C ILE A 7 -18.85 -43.75 12.44
N GLN A 8 -18.28 -43.24 13.55
CA GLN A 8 -18.83 -43.49 14.88
C GLN A 8 -20.19 -42.81 15.11
N VAL A 9 -20.40 -41.61 14.55
CA VAL A 9 -21.68 -40.89 14.62
C VAL A 9 -22.74 -41.62 13.80
N LEU A 10 -22.40 -42.09 12.59
CA LEU A 10 -23.31 -42.84 11.72
C LEU A 10 -23.82 -44.11 12.40
N ALA A 11 -22.90 -44.93 12.93
CA ALA A 11 -23.25 -46.19 13.61
C ALA A 11 -24.12 -45.99 14.86
N LYS A 12 -23.93 -44.88 15.59
CA LYS A 12 -24.77 -44.54 16.74
C LYS A 12 -26.17 -44.08 16.32
N SER A 13 -26.28 -43.34 15.22
CA SER A 13 -27.55 -42.87 14.66
C SER A 13 -28.40 -44.04 14.15
N GLU A 14 -27.81 -44.97 13.39
CA GLU A 14 -28.48 -46.18 12.92
C GLU A 14 -29.06 -46.98 14.09
N ARG A 15 -28.24 -47.24 15.11
CA ARG A 15 -28.66 -47.98 16.30
C ARG A 15 -29.77 -47.28 17.08
N PHE A 16 -29.77 -45.95 17.13
CA PHE A 16 -30.86 -45.18 17.75
C PHE A 16 -32.17 -45.35 16.98
N ASN A 17 -32.13 -45.21 15.66
CA ASN A 17 -33.29 -45.35 14.79
C ASN A 17 -33.87 -46.77 14.84
N GLU A 18 -33.03 -47.81 14.83
CA GLU A 18 -33.47 -49.19 15.01
C GLU A 18 -34.26 -49.40 16.32
N LYS A 19 -33.78 -48.82 17.43
CA LYS A 19 -34.46 -48.93 18.73
C LYS A 19 -35.74 -48.13 18.79
N LYS A 20 -35.78 -46.97 18.13
CA LYS A 20 -36.97 -46.13 18.00
C LYS A 20 -38.08 -46.86 17.23
N GLU A 21 -37.75 -47.50 16.11
CA GLU A 21 -38.73 -48.28 15.33
C GLU A 21 -39.20 -49.54 16.05
N ALA A 22 -38.30 -50.24 16.76
CA ALA A 22 -38.71 -51.38 17.59
C ALA A 22 -39.69 -50.97 18.70
N LEU A 23 -39.50 -49.79 19.28
CA LEU A 23 -40.39 -49.22 20.29
C LEU A 23 -41.76 -48.85 19.70
N LYS A 24 -41.78 -48.28 18.49
CA LYS A 24 -43.00 -47.99 17.74
C LYS A 24 -43.83 -49.25 17.52
N ALA A 25 -43.21 -50.29 16.98
CA ALA A 25 -43.86 -51.56 16.70
C ALA A 25 -44.51 -52.15 17.97
N PHE A 26 -43.81 -52.09 19.11
CA PHE A 26 -44.36 -52.51 20.40
C PHE A 26 -45.56 -51.66 20.84
N SER A 27 -45.49 -50.34 20.67
CA SER A 27 -46.57 -49.43 21.08
C SER A 27 -47.86 -49.57 20.25
N GLU A 28 -47.77 -50.13 19.04
CA GLU A 28 -48.92 -50.37 18.15
C GLU A 28 -49.60 -51.73 18.40
N GLU A 29 -48.94 -52.66 19.09
CA GLU A 29 -49.43 -54.04 19.32
C GLU A 29 -50.35 -54.14 20.56
N ILE A 30 -51.53 -53.54 20.47
CA ILE A 30 -52.52 -53.52 21.57
C ILE A 30 -53.25 -54.88 21.69
N PRO A 31 -53.21 -55.57 22.85
CA PRO A 31 -53.84 -56.87 23.01
C PRO A 31 -55.37 -56.80 22.98
N GLU A 32 -55.97 -57.76 22.27
CA GLU A 32 -57.42 -57.94 22.24
C GLU A 32 -57.95 -58.58 23.53
N GLN A 33 -59.24 -58.42 23.81
CA GLN A 33 -59.91 -59.03 24.96
C GLN A 33 -60.96 -60.03 24.47
N SER A 34 -61.02 -61.19 25.10
CA SER A 34 -62.07 -62.19 24.88
C SER A 34 -62.68 -62.61 26.22
N ASP A 35 -63.96 -62.97 26.20
CA ASP A 35 -64.65 -63.50 27.36
C ASP A 35 -64.40 -65.01 27.53
N LEU A 36 -64.47 -65.51 28.76
CA LEU A 36 -64.35 -66.93 29.06
C LEU A 36 -65.70 -67.64 28.79
N PRO A 37 -65.68 -68.92 28.38
CA PRO A 37 -66.90 -69.68 28.13
C PRO A 37 -67.68 -69.95 29.43
N THR A 38 -69.01 -69.95 29.36
CA THR A 38 -69.89 -70.27 30.50
C THR A 38 -70.48 -71.68 30.39
N VAL A 39 -70.84 -72.28 31.53
CA VAL A 39 -71.49 -73.59 31.58
C VAL A 39 -73.01 -73.47 31.80
N PRO A 40 -73.83 -74.39 31.25
CA PRO A 40 -75.28 -74.41 31.47
C PRO A 40 -75.65 -74.49 32.96
N GLN A 41 -76.70 -73.77 33.37
CA GLN A 41 -77.16 -73.73 34.76
C GLN A 41 -78.33 -74.68 35.06
N ASP A 42 -78.98 -75.22 34.03
CA ASP A 42 -80.11 -76.15 34.14
C ASP A 42 -79.64 -77.60 34.10
N ASP A 43 -80.08 -78.39 35.08
CA ASP A 43 -79.85 -79.83 35.17
C ASP A 43 -80.79 -80.57 34.21
N PRO A 44 -80.30 -81.26 33.16
CA PRO A 44 -81.14 -82.10 32.33
C PRO A 44 -81.55 -83.31 33.17
N MET A 45 -82.72 -83.22 33.81
CA MET A 45 -83.38 -84.32 34.50
C MET A 45 -83.24 -85.63 33.70
N LEU A 46 -82.40 -86.56 34.18
CA LEU A 46 -82.53 -88.03 34.18
C LEU A 46 -81.16 -88.71 34.48
N GLY A 47 -81.02 -89.40 35.61
CA GLY A 47 -80.16 -90.60 35.70
C GLY A 47 -79.19 -90.75 36.88
N PHE A 48 -79.69 -91.34 37.97
CA PHE A 48 -79.09 -92.39 38.81
C PHE A 48 -77.55 -92.53 39.07
N ILE A 49 -77.29 -92.90 40.33
CA ILE A 49 -76.11 -93.57 40.93
C ILE A 49 -74.97 -92.64 41.36
N GLY A 50 -74.75 -92.62 42.68
CA GLY A 50 -74.00 -91.58 43.38
C GLY A 50 -72.53 -91.45 42.99
N MET A 51 -72.08 -90.19 42.98
CA MET A 51 -70.75 -89.75 43.40
C MET A 51 -70.88 -88.33 43.97
N GLU A 52 -69.88 -87.96 44.74
CA GLU A 52 -69.82 -86.85 45.69
C GLU A 52 -69.84 -85.46 45.03
N TYR A 53 -70.53 -84.52 45.69
CA TYR A 53 -70.44 -83.06 45.53
C TYR A 53 -70.30 -82.55 44.07
N ASP A 54 -71.41 -82.58 43.31
CA ASP A 54 -71.50 -81.88 42.03
C ASP A 54 -71.38 -80.36 42.22
N VAL A 55 -70.30 -79.79 41.68
CA VAL A 55 -70.16 -78.34 41.52
C VAL A 55 -71.31 -77.88 40.63
N LYS A 56 -72.28 -77.14 41.18
CA LYS A 56 -73.40 -76.63 40.37
C LYS A 56 -72.82 -75.70 39.30
N GLY A 57 -73.32 -75.74 38.07
CA GLY A 57 -72.85 -74.85 37.00
C GLY A 57 -72.83 -73.37 37.40
N LYS A 58 -73.67 -72.97 38.36
CA LYS A 58 -73.66 -71.67 39.03
C LYS A 58 -72.34 -71.34 39.76
N ASP A 59 -71.77 -72.26 40.52
CA ASP A 59 -70.54 -72.05 41.28
C ASP A 59 -69.33 -71.95 40.34
N LEU A 60 -69.33 -72.75 39.26
CA LEU A 60 -68.30 -72.70 38.22
C LEU A 60 -68.38 -71.41 37.40
N ASN A 61 -69.59 -70.95 37.06
CA ASN A 61 -69.78 -69.65 36.41
C ASN A 61 -69.38 -68.48 37.32
N ALA A 62 -69.65 -68.54 38.63
CA ALA A 62 -69.22 -67.51 39.58
C ALA A 62 -67.68 -67.42 39.69
N LEU A 63 -66.99 -68.56 39.67
CA LEU A 63 -65.53 -68.59 39.60
C LEU A 63 -65.03 -68.06 38.24
N THR A 64 -65.67 -68.45 37.14
CA THR A 64 -65.35 -67.99 35.77
C THR A 64 -65.48 -66.46 35.67
N ASP A 65 -66.57 -65.88 36.19
CA ASP A 65 -66.77 -64.43 36.24
C ASP A 65 -65.69 -63.74 37.08
N ALA A 66 -65.32 -64.30 38.24
CA ALA A 66 -64.27 -63.74 39.09
C ALA A 66 -62.89 -63.76 38.42
N VAL A 67 -62.56 -64.83 37.70
CA VAL A 67 -61.32 -64.96 36.91
C VAL A 67 -61.36 -63.99 35.73
N GLN A 68 -62.45 -63.97 34.97
CA GLN A 68 -62.62 -63.08 33.83
C GLN A 68 -62.50 -61.62 34.25
N ASN A 69 -63.19 -61.19 35.31
CA ASN A 69 -63.10 -59.81 35.82
C ASN A 69 -61.65 -59.41 36.17
N ARG A 70 -60.87 -60.31 36.78
CA ARG A 70 -59.44 -60.07 37.04
C ARG A 70 -58.61 -60.00 35.76
N MET A 71 -58.86 -60.87 34.78
CA MET A 71 -58.17 -60.84 33.48
C MET A 71 -58.50 -59.57 32.69
N ILE A 72 -59.74 -59.10 32.74
CA ILE A 72 -60.18 -57.83 32.15
C ILE A 72 -59.45 -56.65 32.79
N GLU A 73 -59.38 -56.64 34.13
CA GLU A 73 -58.65 -55.61 34.87
C GLU A 73 -57.15 -55.60 34.51
N GLN A 74 -56.51 -56.78 34.43
CA GLN A 74 -55.13 -56.89 33.95
C GLN A 74 -54.96 -56.41 32.51
N ASN A 75 -55.88 -56.75 31.60
CA ASN A 75 -55.81 -56.29 30.21
C ASN A 75 -55.92 -54.76 30.12
N LYS A 76 -56.76 -54.12 30.94
CA LYS A 76 -56.82 -52.65 31.05
C LYS A 76 -55.46 -52.07 31.46
N HIS A 77 -54.78 -52.68 32.43
CA HIS A 77 -53.44 -52.25 32.84
C HIS A 77 -52.40 -52.44 31.73
N ILE A 78 -52.42 -53.56 31.02
CA ILE A 78 -51.51 -53.84 29.89
C ILE A 78 -51.71 -52.81 28.77
N LYS A 79 -52.97 -52.55 28.39
CA LYS A 79 -53.30 -51.51 27.39
C LYS A 79 -52.76 -50.14 27.80
N LYS A 80 -52.92 -49.78 29.07
CA LYS A 80 -52.36 -48.52 29.59
C LYS A 80 -50.84 -48.50 29.48
N ILE A 81 -50.15 -49.58 29.87
CA ILE A 81 -48.69 -49.68 29.75
C ILE A 81 -48.25 -49.46 28.30
N ILE A 82 -48.89 -50.12 27.33
CA ILE A 82 -48.55 -49.99 25.91
C ILE A 82 -48.80 -48.56 25.41
N GLN A 83 -49.87 -47.91 25.86
CA GLN A 83 -50.12 -46.49 25.58
C GLN A 83 -49.02 -45.57 26.13
N GLU A 84 -48.51 -45.81 27.34
CA GLU A 84 -47.36 -45.05 27.88
C GLU A 84 -46.10 -45.26 27.02
N PHE A 85 -45.89 -46.47 26.47
CA PHE A 85 -44.79 -46.70 25.52
C PHE A 85 -44.97 -45.94 24.20
N ASN A 86 -46.20 -45.74 23.73
CA ASN A 86 -46.47 -44.84 22.59
C ASN A 86 -46.01 -43.41 22.90
N THR A 87 -46.32 -42.91 24.10
CA THR A 87 -45.85 -41.58 24.54
C THR A 87 -44.31 -41.48 24.60
N ILE A 88 -43.62 -42.56 25.02
CA ILE A 88 -42.15 -42.61 24.99
C ILE A 88 -41.64 -42.59 23.54
N TYR A 89 -42.26 -43.32 22.62
CA TYR A 89 -41.92 -43.28 21.20
C TYR A 89 -42.07 -41.87 20.62
N GLU A 90 -43.22 -41.24 20.83
CA GLU A 90 -43.50 -39.86 20.38
C GLU A 90 -42.45 -38.87 20.91
N THR A 91 -42.05 -39.04 22.18
CA THR A 91 -41.00 -38.22 22.79
C THR A 91 -39.65 -38.36 22.05
N PHE A 92 -39.26 -39.58 21.72
CA PHE A 92 -38.01 -39.81 20.96
C PHE A 92 -38.11 -39.33 19.51
N GLN A 93 -39.29 -39.40 18.89
CA GLN A 93 -39.50 -38.88 17.55
C GLN A 93 -39.34 -37.35 17.52
N ILE A 94 -39.95 -36.63 18.48
CA ILE A 94 -39.78 -35.18 18.62
C ILE A 94 -38.32 -34.81 18.88
N LEU A 95 -37.64 -35.57 19.76
CA LEU A 95 -36.22 -35.35 20.05
C LEU A 95 -35.36 -35.44 18.78
N ASP A 96 -35.60 -36.46 17.94
CA ASP A 96 -34.86 -36.69 16.70
C ASP A 96 -35.17 -35.61 15.65
N ASP A 97 -36.46 -35.40 15.34
CA ASP A 97 -36.91 -34.51 14.25
C ASP A 97 -36.72 -33.02 14.55
N GLU A 98 -37.00 -32.59 15.78
CA GLU A 98 -36.96 -31.17 16.12
C GLU A 98 -35.63 -30.78 16.74
N TYR A 99 -35.18 -31.55 17.73
CA TYR A 99 -34.06 -31.12 18.57
C TYR A 99 -32.71 -31.50 17.97
N ILE A 100 -32.48 -32.78 17.65
CA ILE A 100 -31.19 -33.25 17.14
C ILE A 100 -30.95 -32.71 15.73
N GLN A 101 -31.95 -32.74 14.85
CA GLN A 101 -31.82 -32.15 13.51
C GLN A 101 -31.57 -30.63 13.54
N SER A 102 -32.19 -29.88 14.44
CA SER A 102 -31.94 -28.42 14.54
C SER A 102 -30.53 -28.12 15.05
N ILE A 103 -30.03 -28.89 16.02
CA ILE A 103 -28.63 -28.81 16.48
C ILE A 103 -27.69 -29.10 15.32
N SER A 104 -27.95 -30.16 14.54
CA SER A 104 -27.14 -30.53 13.37
C SER A 104 -27.09 -29.42 12.34
N LYS A 105 -28.25 -28.86 11.94
CA LYS A 105 -28.33 -27.72 11.01
C LYS A 105 -27.56 -26.50 11.54
N SER A 106 -27.69 -26.20 12.83
CA SER A 106 -26.98 -25.09 13.47
C SER A 106 -25.47 -25.29 13.46
N LEU A 107 -25.00 -26.51 13.70
CA LEU A 107 -23.58 -26.85 13.68
C LEU A 107 -22.99 -26.76 12.26
N ILE A 108 -23.73 -27.21 11.25
CA ILE A 108 -23.34 -27.06 9.83
C ILE A 108 -23.22 -25.58 9.47
N ALA A 109 -24.23 -24.77 9.81
CA ALA A 109 -24.19 -23.32 9.57
C ALA A 109 -23.03 -22.63 10.31
N ALA A 110 -22.75 -23.03 11.55
CA ALA A 110 -21.61 -22.54 12.32
C ALA A 110 -20.27 -22.92 11.69
N LYS A 111 -20.15 -24.16 11.17
CA LYS A 111 -18.97 -24.62 10.44
C LYS A 111 -18.77 -23.82 9.15
N GLU A 112 -19.81 -23.64 8.35
CA GLU A 112 -19.71 -22.84 7.11
C GLU A 112 -19.33 -21.38 7.40
N ALA A 113 -19.87 -20.78 8.48
CA ALA A 113 -19.49 -19.45 8.91
C ALA A 113 -18.01 -19.41 9.37
N ASN A 114 -17.55 -20.44 10.08
CA ASN A 114 -16.15 -20.57 10.49
C ASN A 114 -15.21 -20.72 9.30
N ASP A 115 -15.55 -21.57 8.33
CA ASP A 115 -14.77 -21.79 7.11
C ASP A 115 -14.65 -20.49 6.30
N LYS A 116 -15.75 -19.74 6.15
CA LYS A 116 -15.75 -18.41 5.51
C LYS A 116 -14.90 -17.40 6.29
N ALA A 117 -14.98 -17.40 7.62
CA ALA A 117 -14.15 -16.53 8.45
C ALA A 117 -12.65 -16.88 8.31
N MET A 118 -12.31 -18.17 8.28
CA MET A 118 -10.94 -18.65 8.05
C MET A 118 -10.42 -18.27 6.66
N GLN A 119 -11.25 -18.35 5.62
CA GLN A 119 -10.90 -17.87 4.30
C GLN A 119 -10.65 -16.36 4.31
N GLY A 120 -11.54 -15.58 4.91
CA GLY A 120 -11.37 -14.13 5.06
C GLY A 120 -10.09 -13.76 5.81
N LEU A 121 -9.71 -14.51 6.85
CA LEU A 121 -8.44 -14.31 7.57
C LEU A 121 -7.22 -14.51 6.65
N LYS A 122 -7.22 -15.58 5.84
CA LYS A 122 -6.13 -15.83 4.87
C LYS A 122 -6.03 -14.73 3.81
N GLU A 123 -7.15 -14.24 3.32
CA GLU A 123 -7.19 -13.12 2.37
C GLU A 123 -6.63 -11.84 3.02
N ILE A 124 -7.02 -11.55 4.26
CA ILE A 124 -6.50 -10.41 5.04
C ILE A 124 -4.99 -10.51 5.23
N GLU A 125 -4.45 -11.68 5.58
CA GLU A 125 -3.00 -11.90 5.70
C GLU A 125 -2.28 -11.61 4.37
N ALA A 126 -2.82 -12.06 3.25
CA ALA A 126 -2.26 -11.78 1.93
C ALA A 126 -2.28 -10.28 1.60
N TYR A 127 -3.38 -9.58 1.92
CA TYR A 127 -3.47 -8.13 1.77
C TYR A 127 -2.47 -7.37 2.65
N GLN A 128 -2.27 -7.82 3.89
CA GLN A 128 -1.29 -7.22 4.80
C GLN A 128 0.13 -7.35 4.28
N GLU A 129 0.51 -8.51 3.76
CA GLU A 129 1.84 -8.72 3.17
C GLU A 129 2.02 -7.87 1.90
N GLY A 130 0.99 -7.79 1.05
CA GLY A 130 0.98 -6.91 -0.12
C GLY A 130 1.17 -5.43 0.25
N ASN A 131 0.45 -4.95 1.27
CA ASN A 131 0.57 -3.58 1.76
C ASN A 131 1.94 -3.30 2.36
N LYS A 132 2.54 -4.26 3.07
CA LYS A 132 3.90 -4.14 3.61
C LYS A 132 4.94 -3.99 2.50
N LYS A 133 4.80 -4.76 1.41
CA LYS A 133 5.67 -4.64 0.24
C LYS A 133 5.52 -3.27 -0.43
N LEU A 134 4.29 -2.82 -0.67
CA LEU A 134 4.02 -1.50 -1.25
C LEU A 134 4.61 -0.37 -0.39
N LEU A 135 4.45 -0.46 0.94
CA LEU A 135 5.00 0.53 1.87
C LEU A 135 6.53 0.57 1.80
N ASN A 136 7.20 -0.58 1.72
CA ASN A 136 8.65 -0.65 1.54
C ASN A 136 9.11 -0.04 0.21
N ASP A 137 8.38 -0.30 -0.88
CA ASP A 137 8.68 0.28 -2.18
C ASP A 137 8.55 1.81 -2.15
N VAL A 138 7.50 2.35 -1.52
CA VAL A 138 7.32 3.80 -1.30
C VAL A 138 8.44 4.38 -0.46
N PHE A 139 8.84 3.72 0.64
CA PHE A 139 9.96 4.19 1.47
C PHE A 139 11.28 4.24 0.69
N LYS A 140 11.54 3.22 -0.15
CA LYS A 140 12.72 3.19 -1.01
C LYS A 140 12.70 4.33 -2.03
N GLN A 141 11.59 4.53 -2.74
CA GLN A 141 11.43 5.63 -3.70
C GLN A 141 11.63 7.00 -3.05
N ASN A 142 11.04 7.21 -1.87
CA ASN A 142 11.19 8.46 -1.14
C ASN A 142 12.64 8.69 -0.69
N LYS A 143 13.34 7.64 -0.27
CA LYS A 143 14.77 7.72 0.07
C LYS A 143 15.60 8.12 -1.15
N ASP A 144 15.39 7.46 -2.29
CA ASP A 144 16.10 7.76 -3.54
C ASP A 144 15.84 9.21 -3.97
N LEU A 145 14.59 9.68 -3.85
CA LEU A 145 14.22 11.07 -4.12
C LEU A 145 14.96 12.05 -3.20
N ILE A 146 15.00 11.77 -1.90
CA ILE A 146 15.74 12.60 -0.93
C ILE A 146 17.23 12.67 -1.27
N ASP A 147 17.84 11.56 -1.68
CA ASP A 147 19.25 11.53 -2.04
C ASP A 147 19.55 12.35 -3.31
N VAL A 148 18.64 12.30 -4.31
CA VAL A 148 18.72 13.18 -5.49
C VAL A 148 18.56 14.66 -5.09
N LEU A 149 17.60 14.98 -4.22
CA LEU A 149 17.38 16.34 -3.74
C LEU A 149 18.58 16.90 -2.98
N LYS A 150 19.22 16.09 -2.12
CA LYS A 150 20.47 16.47 -1.44
C LYS A 150 21.57 16.80 -2.45
N LYS A 151 21.79 15.94 -3.44
CA LYS A 151 22.78 16.19 -4.49
C LYS A 151 22.47 17.46 -5.29
N HIS A 152 21.20 17.77 -5.51
CA HIS A 152 20.81 19.02 -6.16
C HIS A 152 21.07 20.24 -5.26
N ASN A 153 20.81 20.12 -3.96
CA ASN A 153 21.12 21.16 -2.98
C ASN A 153 22.63 21.46 -2.94
N ASP A 154 23.48 20.44 -2.89
CA ASP A 154 24.94 20.62 -2.90
C ASP A 154 25.41 21.37 -4.16
N ARG A 155 24.82 21.05 -5.33
CA ARG A 155 25.12 21.76 -6.59
C ARG A 155 24.64 23.21 -6.60
N LEU A 156 23.58 23.53 -5.87
CA LEU A 156 23.11 24.92 -5.74
C LEU A 156 24.09 25.75 -4.90
N GLU A 157 24.65 25.16 -3.84
CA GLU A 157 25.70 25.79 -3.02
C GLU A 157 26.98 26.04 -3.84
N ASP A 158 27.37 25.08 -4.69
CA ASP A 158 28.48 25.26 -5.64
C ASP A 158 28.20 26.41 -6.63
N LEU A 159 26.97 26.53 -7.11
CA LEU A 159 26.57 27.60 -8.03
C LEU A 159 26.59 28.98 -7.37
N GLU A 160 26.16 29.10 -6.12
CA GLU A 160 26.26 30.34 -5.33
C GLU A 160 27.73 30.77 -5.17
N THR A 161 28.60 29.80 -4.89
CA THR A 161 30.05 30.04 -4.78
C THR A 161 30.66 30.50 -6.11
N LEU A 162 30.22 29.91 -7.22
CA LEU A 162 30.64 30.29 -8.57
C LEU A 162 30.15 31.70 -8.94
N GLU A 163 28.90 32.05 -8.60
CA GLU A 163 28.33 33.38 -8.82
C GLU A 163 29.14 34.46 -8.09
N ASN A 164 29.48 34.22 -6.83
CA ASN A 164 30.33 35.12 -6.05
C ASN A 164 31.72 35.30 -6.69
N SER A 165 32.32 34.21 -7.17
CA SER A 165 33.60 34.24 -7.87
C SER A 165 33.51 35.02 -9.18
N PHE A 166 32.43 34.85 -9.95
CA PHE A 166 32.18 35.58 -11.19
C PHE A 166 31.99 37.08 -10.94
N ASN A 167 31.26 37.46 -9.89
CA ASN A 167 31.07 38.85 -9.50
C ASN A 167 32.38 39.52 -9.08
N ASN A 168 33.24 38.79 -8.34
CA ASN A 168 34.58 39.26 -8.00
C ASN A 168 35.44 39.46 -9.26
N LEU A 169 35.46 38.48 -10.17
CA LEU A 169 36.19 38.59 -11.44
C LEU A 169 35.70 39.80 -12.25
N LYS A 170 34.38 40.02 -12.33
CA LYS A 170 33.79 41.18 -13.01
C LYS A 170 34.28 42.49 -12.40
N ALA A 171 34.34 42.59 -11.08
CA ALA A 171 34.87 43.77 -10.40
C ALA A 171 36.36 44.00 -10.71
N GLN A 172 37.17 42.94 -10.72
CA GLN A 172 38.60 43.01 -11.07
C GLN A 172 38.81 43.45 -12.53
N VAL A 173 38.02 42.92 -13.46
CA VAL A 173 38.06 43.33 -14.88
C VAL A 173 37.71 44.80 -15.03
N ASN A 174 36.64 45.26 -14.40
CA ASN A 174 36.24 46.68 -14.45
C ASN A 174 37.34 47.60 -13.87
N ASN A 175 37.94 47.21 -12.75
CA ASN A 175 39.05 47.98 -12.16
C ASN A 175 40.26 48.03 -13.10
N THR A 176 40.63 46.89 -13.70
CA THR A 176 41.73 46.81 -14.66
C THR A 176 41.46 47.67 -15.90
N GLN A 177 40.23 47.66 -16.42
CA GLN A 177 39.83 48.52 -17.54
C GLN A 177 39.95 50.00 -17.21
N ASN A 178 39.50 50.41 -16.02
CA ASN A 178 39.63 51.80 -15.56
C ASN A 178 41.10 52.21 -15.42
N ASN A 179 41.94 51.36 -14.82
CA ASN A 179 43.37 51.62 -14.70
C ASN A 179 44.03 51.73 -16.07
N PHE A 180 43.70 50.84 -17.00
CA PHE A 180 44.23 50.89 -18.37
C PHE A 180 43.81 52.17 -19.10
N LYS A 181 42.54 52.59 -18.95
CA LYS A 181 42.07 53.86 -19.49
C LYS A 181 42.86 55.04 -18.93
N ASN A 182 43.06 55.09 -17.61
CA ASN A 182 43.86 56.14 -16.97
C ASN A 182 45.30 56.17 -17.51
N TYR A 183 45.94 55.01 -17.68
CA TYR A 183 47.28 54.93 -18.28
C TYR A 183 47.31 55.42 -19.73
N LEU A 184 46.31 55.08 -20.54
CA LEU A 184 46.22 55.59 -21.91
C LEU A 184 46.02 57.11 -21.95
N ASP A 185 45.16 57.65 -21.08
CA ASP A 185 44.94 59.09 -20.97
C ASP A 185 46.23 59.81 -20.55
N GLU A 186 47.00 59.24 -19.62
CA GLU A 186 48.31 59.77 -19.19
C GLU A 186 49.33 59.76 -20.33
N ILE A 187 49.45 58.65 -21.08
CA ILE A 187 50.34 58.53 -22.24
C ILE A 187 49.96 59.54 -23.32
N ASN A 188 48.66 59.68 -23.61
CA ASN A 188 48.18 60.61 -24.62
C ASN A 188 48.50 62.06 -24.25
N ASN A 189 48.24 62.46 -23.01
CA ASN A 189 48.57 63.80 -22.52
C ASN A 189 50.08 64.09 -22.58
N LYS A 190 50.90 63.11 -22.21
CA LYS A 190 52.37 63.21 -22.30
C LYS A 190 52.83 63.35 -23.75
N SER A 191 52.32 62.52 -24.65
CA SER A 191 52.66 62.57 -26.09
C SER A 191 52.29 63.91 -26.72
N ILE A 192 51.13 64.48 -26.37
CA ILE A 192 50.72 65.81 -26.83
C ILE A 192 51.68 66.88 -26.30
N THR A 193 52.03 66.82 -25.02
CA THR A 193 52.94 67.77 -24.37
C THR A 193 54.34 67.72 -24.98
N GLU A 194 54.90 66.53 -25.14
CA GLU A 194 56.22 66.32 -25.75
C GLU A 194 56.22 66.73 -27.24
N GLY A 195 55.15 66.41 -27.99
CA GLY A 195 54.98 66.84 -29.37
C GLY A 195 54.96 68.37 -29.50
N ASN A 196 54.24 69.07 -28.62
CA ASN A 196 54.21 70.53 -28.58
C ASN A 196 55.58 71.12 -28.24
N ASN A 197 56.29 70.54 -27.26
CA ASN A 197 57.64 70.98 -26.89
C ASN A 197 58.62 70.79 -28.05
N LEU A 198 58.56 69.65 -28.76
CA LEU A 198 59.39 69.42 -29.94
C LEU A 198 59.07 70.40 -31.07
N LYS A 199 57.80 70.71 -31.30
CA LYS A 199 57.37 71.72 -32.29
C LYS A 199 58.00 73.07 -32.00
N LEU A 200 57.95 73.55 -30.75
CA LEU A 200 58.57 74.81 -30.34
C LEU A 200 60.10 74.81 -30.56
N ILE A 201 60.78 73.69 -30.28
CA ILE A 201 62.21 73.56 -30.54
C ILE A 201 62.49 73.67 -32.04
N VAL A 202 61.73 72.96 -32.87
CA VAL A 202 61.87 73.00 -34.34
C VAL A 202 61.65 74.41 -34.88
N GLU A 203 60.57 75.09 -34.49
CA GLU A 203 60.28 76.47 -34.89
C GLU A 203 61.42 77.43 -34.49
N SER A 204 61.99 77.23 -33.29
CA SER A 204 63.13 78.04 -32.82
C SER A 204 64.41 77.79 -33.63
N LEU A 205 64.64 76.55 -34.08
CA LEU A 205 65.79 76.19 -34.92
C LEU A 205 65.63 76.70 -36.35
N GLU A 206 64.43 76.61 -36.91
CA GLU A 206 64.08 77.19 -38.21
C GLU A 206 64.32 78.69 -38.22
N THR A 207 63.86 79.41 -37.19
CA THR A 207 64.09 80.86 -37.04
C THR A 207 65.58 81.19 -37.00
N LYS A 208 66.37 80.47 -36.19
CA LYS A 208 67.83 80.65 -36.12
C LYS A 208 68.51 80.35 -37.45
N LEU A 209 68.04 79.35 -38.18
CA LEU A 209 68.56 79.00 -39.49
C LEU A 209 68.30 80.13 -40.51
N GLU A 210 67.09 80.69 -40.52
CA GLU A 210 66.75 81.84 -41.36
C GLU A 210 67.61 83.07 -41.05
N GLU A 211 67.82 83.37 -39.76
CA GLU A 211 68.72 84.45 -39.32
C GLU A 211 70.14 84.24 -39.85
N LYS A 212 70.69 83.02 -39.70
CA LYS A 212 72.03 82.70 -40.19
C LYS A 212 72.13 82.75 -41.71
N GLN A 213 71.10 82.35 -42.43
CA GLN A 213 71.05 82.51 -43.89
C GLN A 213 71.07 83.99 -44.30
N LYS A 214 70.32 84.86 -43.61
CA LYS A 214 70.35 86.32 -43.84
C LYS A 214 71.73 86.91 -43.58
N GLU A 215 72.40 86.51 -42.49
CA GLU A 215 73.79 86.91 -42.20
C GLU A 215 74.75 86.48 -43.33
N ILE A 216 74.66 85.24 -43.81
CA ILE A 216 75.49 84.74 -44.92
C ILE A 216 75.24 85.54 -46.20
N VAL A 217 73.99 85.84 -46.54
CA VAL A 217 73.66 86.64 -47.73
C VAL A 217 74.21 88.06 -47.61
N PHE A 218 74.11 88.67 -46.42
CA PHE A 218 74.68 89.98 -46.14
C PHE A 218 76.20 89.98 -46.30
N LEU A 219 76.90 89.01 -45.71
CA LEU A 219 78.35 88.84 -45.86
C LEU A 219 78.75 88.64 -47.32
N ARG A 220 78.02 87.81 -48.07
CA ARG A 220 78.29 87.58 -49.50
C ARG A 220 78.15 88.87 -50.31
N LYS A 221 77.10 89.66 -50.05
CA LYS A 221 76.93 91.00 -50.67
C LYS A 221 78.07 91.94 -50.30
N GLY A 222 78.47 91.97 -49.02
CA GLY A 222 79.62 92.75 -48.55
C GLY A 222 80.93 92.37 -49.27
N PHE A 223 81.21 91.09 -49.41
CA PHE A 223 82.36 90.58 -50.18
C PHE A 223 82.29 90.99 -51.65
N TYR A 224 81.13 90.86 -52.31
CA TYR A 224 80.97 91.34 -53.69
C TYR A 224 81.27 92.83 -53.83
N THR A 225 80.74 93.66 -52.92
CA THR A 225 81.02 95.12 -52.91
C THR A 225 82.51 95.39 -52.72
N LEU A 226 83.18 94.66 -51.82
CA LEU A 226 84.62 94.76 -51.60
C LEU A 226 85.43 94.37 -52.84
N VAL A 227 85.10 93.25 -53.48
CA VAL A 227 85.76 92.80 -54.71
C VAL A 227 85.59 93.84 -55.82
N VAL A 228 84.38 94.37 -56.02
CA VAL A 228 84.12 95.44 -57.00
C VAL A 228 84.92 96.70 -56.67
N ALA A 229 84.97 97.11 -55.40
CA ALA A 229 85.76 98.27 -54.98
C ALA A 229 87.26 98.09 -55.23
N VAL A 230 87.82 96.92 -54.94
CA VAL A 230 89.23 96.60 -55.23
C VAL A 230 89.50 96.61 -56.72
N VAL A 231 88.63 96.01 -57.55
CA VAL A 231 88.75 96.05 -59.01
C VAL A 231 88.72 97.49 -59.53
N LEU A 232 87.81 98.34 -59.04
CA LEU A 232 87.77 99.76 -59.41
C LEU A 232 89.04 100.52 -59.01
N ILE A 233 89.60 100.25 -57.82
CA ILE A 233 90.86 100.86 -57.38
C ILE A 233 92.02 100.42 -58.28
N VAL A 234 92.10 99.14 -58.64
CA VAL A 234 93.14 98.62 -59.55
C VAL A 234 92.97 99.20 -60.96
N PHE A 235 91.73 99.30 -61.46
CA PHE A 235 91.44 99.96 -62.74
C PHE A 235 91.86 101.44 -62.72
N PHE A 236 91.56 102.16 -61.63
CA PHE A 236 91.97 103.54 -61.42
C PHE A 236 93.50 103.68 -61.38
N LEU A 237 94.21 102.74 -60.75
CA LEU A 237 95.67 102.70 -60.74
C LEU A 237 96.27 102.40 -62.12
N LEU A 238 95.65 101.49 -62.90
CA LEU A 238 96.11 101.13 -64.25
C LEU A 238 95.89 102.25 -65.29
N PHE A 239 94.80 103.02 -65.18
CA PHE A 239 94.52 104.14 -66.10
C PHE A 239 95.24 105.45 -65.72
N LYS A 240 95.80 105.57 -64.51
CA LYS A 240 96.65 106.71 -64.14
C LYS A 240 98.08 106.60 -64.68
N GLY A 241 98.44 105.45 -65.25
CA GLY A 241 99.74 105.16 -65.86
C GLY A 241 99.80 105.30 -67.39
N MET A 242 98.78 105.86 -68.05
CA MET A 242 98.76 106.22 -69.48
C MET A 242 98.39 107.68 -69.68
#